data_AF-A0AAD9P248-F1
#
_entry.id   AF-A0AAD9P248-F1
#
_cell.length_a   1.000
_cell.length_b   1.000
_cell.length_c   1.000
_cell.angle_alpha   90.00
_cell.angle_beta   90.00
_cell.angle_gamma   90.00
#
_symmetry.space_group_name_H-M   'P 1'
#
loop_
_entity.id
_entity.type
_entity.pdbx_description
1 polymer ?
#
loop_
_entity_poly.entity_id
_entity_poly.type
_entity_poly.pdbx_seq_one_letter_code
_entity_poly.pdbx_strand_id
1 'polypeptide(L)' 'MNDHTWHHAAWVYDGAELKLYIDGVLERRDDMTGFMQNNDVPMHIANNCDDDYFVGCIDELRVYERVLSKADIDDLMTLP' A
#
# COMPACT_ATOMS: atom_id res chain seq x y z
N MET A 1 7.92 7.55 9.74
CA MET A 1 8.18 7.09 11.12
C MET A 1 9.42 6.21 11.10
N ASN A 2 10.20 6.18 12.19
CA ASN A 2 11.35 5.28 12.38
C ASN A 2 11.45 4.99 13.89
N ASP A 3 10.43 4.31 14.42
CA ASP A 3 10.26 4.04 15.85
C ASP A 3 10.40 2.55 16.21
N HIS A 4 10.77 1.71 15.22
CA HIS A 4 10.95 0.27 15.35
C HIS A 4 9.67 -0.48 15.75
N THR A 5 8.49 0.05 15.43
CA THR A 5 7.21 -0.63 15.62
C THR A 5 6.61 -1.11 14.29
N TRP A 6 5.68 -2.07 14.37
CA TRP A 6 4.93 -2.53 13.21
C TRP A 6 3.85 -1.49 12.86
N HIS A 7 3.78 -1.16 11.58
CA HIS A 7 2.73 -0.33 11.02
C HIS A 7 2.04 -1.07 9.88
N HIS A 8 0.73 -0.92 9.80
CA HIS A 8 -0.03 -1.35 8.63
C HIS A 8 -0.05 -0.23 7.59
N ALA A 9 0.38 -0.51 6.36
CA ALA A 9 0.33 0.43 5.26
C ALA A 9 -0.53 -0.10 4.12
N ALA A 10 -1.49 0.69 3.64
CA ALA A 10 -2.35 0.33 2.52
C ALA A 10 -2.45 1.45 1.50
N TRP A 11 -2.12 1.13 0.24
CA TRP A 11 -2.41 1.98 -0.91
C TRP A 11 -3.71 1.52 -1.58
N VAL A 12 -4.62 2.45 -1.82
CA VAL A 12 -5.90 2.19 -2.50
C VAL A 12 -6.04 3.13 -3.67
N TYR A 13 -6.25 2.57 -4.86
CA TYR A 13 -6.49 3.31 -6.09
C TYR A 13 -7.87 2.96 -6.66
N ASP A 14 -8.70 3.97 -6.87
CA ASP A 14 -10.08 3.80 -7.37
C ASP A 14 -10.27 4.27 -8.83
N GLY A 15 -9.19 4.65 -9.51
CA GLY A 15 -9.22 5.18 -10.88
C GLY A 15 -9.42 6.69 -10.97
N ALA A 16 -9.72 7.35 -9.85
CA ALA A 16 -9.80 8.81 -9.73
C ALA A 16 -8.87 9.36 -8.64
N GLU A 17 -8.57 8.58 -7.62
CA GLU A 17 -7.81 8.99 -6.45
C GLU A 17 -6.89 7.88 -5.97
N LEU A 18 -5.69 8.26 -5.53
CA LEU A 18 -4.77 7.38 -4.81
C LEU A 18 -4.77 7.77 -3.33
N LYS A 19 -5.02 6.80 -2.45
CA LYS A 19 -5.12 6.98 -1.00
C LYS A 19 -4.06 6.13 -0.30
N LEU A 20 -3.36 6.71 0.67
CA LEU A 20 -2.47 6.01 1.58
C LEU A 20 -3.08 6.01 2.98
N TYR A 21 -3.23 4.82 3.54
CA TYR A 21 -3.60 4.62 4.93
C TYR A 21 -2.41 4.08 5.72
N ILE A 22 -2.15 4.66 6.89
CA ILE A 22 -1.19 4.15 7.88
C ILE A 22 -1.96 3.87 9.16
N ASP A 23 -1.87 2.66 9.68
CA ASP A 23 -2.61 2.20 10.87
C ASP A 23 -4.12 2.50 10.77
N GLY A 24 -4.64 2.33 9.55
CA GLY A 24 -6.05 2.55 9.21
C GLY A 24 -6.44 4.03 9.08
N VAL A 25 -5.57 4.98 9.37
CA VAL A 25 -5.82 6.42 9.22
C VAL A 25 -5.43 6.87 7.83
N LEU A 26 -6.30 7.66 7.17
CA LEU A 26 -5.98 8.26 5.86
C LEU A 26 -4.92 9.35 6.04
N GLU A 27 -3.68 9.06 5.64
CA GLU A 27 -2.54 9.98 5.75
C GLU A 27 -2.39 10.85 4.50
N ARG A 28 -2.72 10.30 3.32
CA ARG A 28 -2.59 11.03 2.05
C ARG A 28 -3.67 10.65 1.06
N ARG A 29 -4.10 11.64 0.28
CA ARG A 29 -4.99 11.50 -0.87
C ARG A 29 -4.50 12.41 -1.99
N ASP A 30 -4.27 11.84 -3.15
CA ASP A 30 -3.93 12.58 -4.37
C ASP A 30 -4.99 12.30 -5.44
N ASP A 31 -5.46 13.36 -6.11
CA ASP A 31 -6.35 13.24 -7.27
C ASP A 31 -5.51 12.72 -8.46
N MET A 32 -5.79 11.49 -8.88
CA MET A 32 -5.05 10.80 -9.92
C MET A 32 -6.04 10.01 -10.79
N THR A 33 -6.32 10.54 -11.97
CA THR A 33 -7.26 9.90 -12.91
C THR A 33 -6.54 9.01 -13.90
N GLY A 34 -7.17 7.90 -14.28
CA GLY A 34 -6.66 6.98 -15.30
C GLY A 34 -6.64 5.53 -14.82
N PHE A 35 -5.98 4.66 -15.58
CA PHE A 35 -5.89 3.24 -15.27
C PHE A 35 -4.43 2.84 -15.04
N MET A 36 -4.19 1.93 -14.10
CA MET A 36 -2.89 1.26 -14.00
C MET A 36 -2.66 0.47 -15.29
N GLN A 37 -1.57 0.77 -15.99
CA GLN A 37 -1.23 0.08 -17.22
C GLN A 37 -0.58 -1.26 -16.91
N ASN A 38 -1.06 -2.31 -17.56
CA ASN A 38 -0.37 -3.59 -17.55
C ASN A 38 0.96 -3.47 -18.30
N ASN A 39 2.00 -4.07 -17.74
CA ASN A 39 3.30 -4.20 -18.35
C ASN A 39 3.94 -5.52 -17.88
N ASP A 40 5.07 -5.88 -18.50
CA ASP A 40 5.81 -7.10 -18.19
C ASP A 40 7.00 -6.83 -17.24
N VAL A 41 6.99 -5.69 -16.54
CA VAL A 41 8.05 -5.34 -15.57
C VAL A 41 7.82 -6.15 -14.30
N PRO A 42 8.85 -6.83 -13.77
CA PRO A 42 8.73 -7.52 -12.49
C PRO A 42 8.30 -6.57 -11.37
N MET A 43 7.31 -6.99 -10.57
CA MET A 43 6.97 -6.29 -9.34
C MET A 43 8.01 -6.63 -8.28
N HIS A 44 8.61 -5.60 -7.70
CA HIS A 44 9.54 -5.77 -6.61
C HIS A 44 8.98 -5.24 -5.30
N ILE A 45 9.48 -5.79 -4.19
CA ILE A 45 9.13 -5.42 -2.83
C ILE A 45 10.44 -5.14 -2.11
N ALA A 46 10.44 -4.11 -1.26
CA ALA A 46 11.61 -3.71 -0.48
C ALA A 46 12.80 -3.18 -1.31
N ASN A 47 12.61 -2.79 -2.58
CA ASN A 47 13.60 -2.02 -3.32
C ASN A 47 12.98 -1.06 -4.35
N ASN A 48 13.81 -0.20 -4.93
CA ASN A 48 13.46 0.68 -6.05
C ASN A 48 14.36 0.44 -7.28
N CYS A 49 14.22 1.28 -8.31
CA CYS A 49 15.03 1.22 -9.55
C CYS A 49 16.49 1.68 -9.39
N ASP A 50 16.83 2.28 -8.26
CA ASP A 50 18.15 2.83 -7.96
C ASP A 50 18.95 1.92 -7.01
N ASP A 51 18.51 0.66 -6.85
CA ASP A 51 19.08 -0.33 -5.92
C ASP A 51 19.07 0.12 -4.44
N ASP A 52 18.14 1.00 -4.05
CA ASP A 52 17.89 1.27 -2.63
C ASP A 52 17.00 0.18 -2.05
N TYR A 53 17.40 -0.40 -0.92
CA TYR A 53 16.68 -1.46 -0.24
C TYR A 53 16.06 -0.98 1.06
N PHE A 54 14.83 -1.42 1.33
CA PHE A 54 14.18 -1.22 2.62
C PHE A 54 14.88 -2.06 3.69
N VAL A 55 15.29 -1.41 4.79
CA VAL A 55 15.91 -2.07 5.94
C VAL A 55 14.87 -2.19 7.06
N GLY A 56 14.25 -3.35 7.16
CA GLY A 56 13.21 -3.65 8.16
C GLY A 56 12.56 -5.00 7.92
N CYS A 57 11.41 -5.23 8.57
CA CYS A 57 10.60 -6.41 8.35
C CYS A 57 9.35 -6.03 7.56
N ILE A 58 8.90 -6.94 6.68
CA ILE A 58 7.62 -6.85 5.97
C ILE A 58 6.94 -8.19 6.22
N ASP A 59 5.66 -8.12 6.55
CA ASP A 59 4.83 -9.31 6.72
C ASP A 59 3.46 -9.08 6.08
N GLU A 60 2.74 -10.16 5.81
CA GLU A 60 1.31 -10.11 5.47
C GLU A 60 0.98 -9.31 4.19
N LEU A 61 1.87 -9.40 3.19
CA LEU A 61 1.72 -8.76 1.88
C LEU A 61 0.48 -9.28 1.13
N ARG A 62 -0.39 -8.35 0.70
CA ARG A 62 -1.58 -8.64 -0.11
C ARG A 62 -1.73 -7.66 -1.26
N VAL A 63 -2.25 -8.16 -2.40
CA VAL A 63 -2.60 -7.37 -3.58
C VAL A 63 -4.02 -7.76 -4.01
N TYR A 64 -4.85 -6.77 -4.33
CA TYR A 64 -6.27 -6.97 -4.64
C TYR A 64 -6.61 -6.39 -6.01
N GLU A 65 -7.49 -7.10 -6.73
CA GLU A 65 -8.10 -6.62 -7.98
C GLU A 65 -9.35 -5.75 -7.77
N ARG A 66 -9.65 -5.40 -6.52
CA ARG A 66 -10.79 -4.57 -6.11
C ARG A 66 -10.34 -3.39 -5.26
N VAL A 67 -11.13 -2.32 -5.29
CA VAL A 67 -10.96 -1.19 -4.37
C VAL A 67 -11.34 -1.63 -2.97
N LEU A 68 -10.44 -1.45 -2.01
CA LEU A 68 -10.72 -1.68 -0.59
C LEU A 68 -11.43 -0.47 0.02
N SER A 69 -12.47 -0.74 0.80
CA SER A 69 -13.14 0.25 1.62
C SER A 69 -12.33 0.53 2.90
N LYS A 70 -12.68 1.60 3.62
CA LYS A 70 -12.13 1.87 4.96
C LYS A 70 -12.37 0.71 5.92
N ALA A 71 -13.55 0.07 5.85
CA ALA A 71 -13.87 -1.07 6.69
C ALA A 71 -12.99 -2.28 6.35
N ASP A 72 -12.74 -2.55 5.06
CA ASP A 72 -11.79 -3.60 4.66
C ASP A 72 -10.39 -3.37 5.26
N ILE A 73 -9.91 -2.12 5.22
CA ILE A 73 -8.60 -1.76 5.78
C ILE A 73 -8.56 -2.00 7.29
N ASP A 74 -9.63 -1.62 7.99
CA ASP A 74 -9.73 -1.83 9.44
C ASP A 74 -9.76 -3.31 9.81
N ASP A 75 -10.50 -4.12 9.06
CA ASP A 75 -10.56 -5.57 9.27
C ASP A 75 -9.20 -6.23 9.06
N LEU A 76 -8.44 -5.81 8.04
CA LEU A 76 -7.12 -6.35 7.73
C LEU A 76 -6.09 -6.14 8.85
N MET A 77 -6.23 -5.08 9.65
CA MET A 77 -5.35 -4.84 10.80
C MET A 77 -5.63 -5.75 11.99
N THR A 78 -6.74 -6.49 11.97
CA THR A 78 -7.16 -7.40 13.04
C THR A 78 -6.98 -8.87 12.69
N LEU A 79 -6.58 -9.16 11.44
CA LEU A 79 -6.33 -10.52 11.01
C LEU A 79 -5.11 -11.09 11.75
N PRO A 80 -5.19 -12.37 12.19
CA PRO A 80 -4.12 -13.03 12.91
C PRO A 80 -2.93 -13.40 12.00
#